data_AF-A0A2Z5YZD0-F1
#
_entry.id   AF-A0A2Z5YZD0-F1
#
_cell.length_a   1.000
_cell.length_b   1.000
_cell.length_c   1.000
_cell.angle_alpha   90.00
_cell.angle_beta   90.00
_cell.angle_gamma   90.00
#
_symmetry.space_group_name_H-M   'P 1'
#
loop_
_entity.id
_entity.type
_entity.pdbx_description
1 polymer ?
#
loop_
_entity_poly.entity_id
_entity_poly.type
_entity_poly.pdbx_seq_one_letter_code
_entity_poly.pdbx_strand_id
1 'polypeptide(L)'
;MPHDLPPARQTERRHDRGDDEIGPGRAGPEYTRGSGNYREYNKASLARLTFIKRGRDLGFSIDQVSQLMNLTRSAGENCATVDAIAVQHLAAVDRKIADLTALRRELTGLVDSCAGGSIGDCDILRALSPEGTEE
;
A
#
# COMPACT_ATOMS: atom_id res chain seq x y z
N MET A 1 -24.91 30.38 26.66
CA MET A 1 -24.52 30.07 28.05
C MET A 1 -23.04 29.69 28.04
N PRO A 2 -22.15 30.64 28.34
CA PRO A 2 -20.75 30.35 28.62
C PRO A 2 -20.65 29.69 30.01
N HIS A 3 -19.92 28.60 30.14
CA HIS A 3 -19.61 28.02 31.45
C HIS A 3 -18.08 27.92 31.59
N ASP A 4 -17.58 28.77 32.49
CA ASP A 4 -16.44 28.59 33.39
C ASP A 4 -15.01 28.30 32.87
N LEU A 5 -14.15 29.32 33.08
CA LEU A 5 -12.78 29.19 33.62
C LEU A 5 -12.84 28.61 35.07
N PRO A 6 -11.76 28.08 35.74
CA PRO A 6 -10.36 28.59 35.79
C PRO A 6 -9.31 27.45 36.10
N PRO A 7 -8.17 27.65 36.83
CA PRO A 7 -7.08 28.63 36.75
C PRO A 7 -5.68 27.98 36.51
N ALA A 8 -4.68 28.84 36.29
CA ALA A 8 -3.25 28.53 36.34
C ALA A 8 -2.83 27.79 37.63
N ARG A 9 -1.99 26.75 37.50
CA ARG A 9 -1.19 26.22 38.62
C ARG A 9 0.25 25.92 38.19
N GLN A 10 1.15 26.67 38.82
CA GLN A 10 2.55 26.32 38.99
C GLN A 10 2.67 24.94 39.64
N THR A 11 3.52 24.08 39.10
CA THR A 11 4.26 23.10 39.92
C THR A 11 5.63 22.89 39.30
N GLU A 12 6.63 23.56 39.88
CA GLU A 12 7.99 23.02 39.94
C GLU A 12 7.95 21.61 40.51
N ARG A 13 8.48 20.63 39.77
CA ARG A 13 9.12 19.46 40.35
C ARG A 13 10.32 19.06 39.49
N ARG A 14 11.50 19.24 40.08
CA ARG A 14 12.72 18.55 39.69
C ARG A 14 12.52 17.03 39.82
N HIS A 15 12.84 16.29 38.77
CA HIS A 15 13.54 15.03 38.93
C HIS A 15 14.49 14.82 37.75
N ASP A 16 15.74 14.62 38.12
CA ASP A 16 16.91 14.35 37.31
C ASP A 16 16.96 12.85 36.99
N ARG A 17 17.56 12.53 35.83
CA ARG A 17 18.19 11.26 35.43
C ARG A 17 17.35 10.16 34.76
N GLY A 18 17.81 9.81 33.56
CA GLY A 18 17.46 8.60 32.81
C GLY A 18 18.00 8.66 31.38
N ASP A 19 19.32 8.74 31.23
CA ASP A 19 20.03 8.50 29.96
C ASP A 19 19.83 7.03 29.56
N ASP A 20 18.86 6.77 28.69
CA ASP A 20 18.68 5.45 28.06
C ASP A 20 19.36 5.49 26.68
N GLU A 21 20.53 4.85 26.60
CA GLU A 21 21.30 4.65 25.37
C GLU A 21 20.49 3.82 24.36
N ILE A 22 19.86 4.49 23.39
CA ILE A 22 19.22 3.83 22.24
C ILE A 22 20.25 3.75 21.10
N GLY A 23 20.77 2.54 20.87
CA GLY A 23 21.69 2.21 19.78
C GLY A 23 21.15 2.51 18.37
N PRO A 24 22.01 2.50 17.33
CA PRO A 24 21.71 3.09 16.04
C PRO A 24 20.73 2.24 15.21
N GLY A 25 19.44 2.53 15.36
CA GLY A 25 18.40 2.07 14.44
C GLY A 25 18.46 2.84 13.12
N ARG A 26 18.42 2.11 12.00
CA ARG A 26 18.42 2.60 10.60
C ARG A 26 17.70 3.95 10.43
N ALA A 27 18.41 4.92 9.86
CA ALA A 27 17.94 6.27 9.57
C ALA A 27 16.69 6.27 8.67
N GLY A 28 15.53 6.50 9.28
CA GLY A 28 14.31 6.92 8.59
C GLY A 28 14.36 8.42 8.25
N PRO A 29 13.40 8.93 7.44
CA PRO A 29 13.36 10.34 7.07
C PRO A 29 13.35 11.25 8.31
N GLU A 30 14.10 12.36 8.24
CA GLU A 30 14.23 13.31 9.34
C GLU A 30 12.90 14.04 9.57
N TYR A 31 12.30 13.82 10.75
CA TYR A 31 11.18 14.60 11.27
C TYR A 31 11.54 15.14 12.64
N THR A 32 11.31 16.42 12.85
CA THR A 32 11.32 17.02 14.18
C THR A 32 10.05 16.59 14.90
N ARG A 33 10.16 16.04 16.12
CA ARG A 33 9.00 15.85 17.00
C ARG A 33 8.56 17.22 17.48
N GLY A 34 7.41 17.71 16.99
CA GLY A 34 6.74 18.87 17.57
C GLY A 34 6.31 18.59 19.02
N SER A 35 5.90 19.61 19.76
CA SER A 35 5.45 19.54 21.17
C SER A 35 4.09 18.83 21.36
N GLY A 36 3.78 17.89 20.49
CA GLY A 36 2.63 17.00 20.47
C GLY A 36 2.99 15.82 19.56
N ASN A 37 2.33 14.67 19.70
CA ASN A 37 2.65 13.41 19.01
C ASN A 37 2.42 13.42 17.46
N TYR A 38 2.71 14.53 16.78
CA TYR A 38 2.58 14.73 15.34
C TYR A 38 3.96 14.74 14.66
N ARG A 39 4.02 14.14 13.47
CA ARG A 39 5.20 14.24 12.59
C ARG A 39 5.08 15.49 11.74
N GLU A 40 6.03 16.42 11.87
CA GLU A 40 6.13 17.57 10.99
C GLU A 40 6.88 17.19 9.71
N TYR A 41 6.25 17.43 8.55
CA TYR A 41 6.86 17.16 7.25
C TYR A 41 7.20 18.46 6.54
N ASN A 42 8.46 18.59 6.11
CA ASN A 42 8.84 19.66 5.20
C ASN A 42 8.32 19.38 3.76
N LYS A 43 8.39 20.39 2.88
CA LYS A 43 7.90 20.27 1.49
C LYS A 43 8.56 19.14 0.70
N ALA A 44 9.85 18.87 0.94
CA ALA A 44 10.57 17.80 0.26
C ALA A 44 10.07 16.40 0.71
N SER A 45 9.82 16.23 2.01
CA SER A 45 9.23 15.01 2.56
C SER A 45 7.82 14.77 2.01
N LEU A 46 7.00 15.81 1.85
CA LEU A 46 5.68 15.70 1.23
C LEU A 46 5.76 15.28 -0.25
N ALA A 47 6.66 15.87 -1.03
CA ALA A 47 6.87 15.47 -2.43
C ALA A 47 7.28 13.99 -2.54
N ARG A 48 8.20 13.55 -1.68
CA ARG A 48 8.64 12.15 -1.61
C ARG A 48 7.49 11.19 -1.27
N LEU A 49 6.68 11.51 -0.27
CA LEU A 49 5.53 10.69 0.12
C LEU A 49 4.46 10.64 -0.98
N THR A 50 4.24 11.76 -1.66
CA THR A 50 3.29 11.83 -2.79
C THR A 50 3.76 10.95 -3.95
N PHE A 51 5.06 10.93 -4.23
CA PHE A 51 5.66 10.05 -5.24
C PHE A 51 5.43 8.57 -4.88
N ILE A 52 5.71 8.18 -3.63
CA ILE A 52 5.51 6.79 -3.18
C ILE A 52 4.04 6.39 -3.27
N LYS A 53 3.14 7.26 -2.82
CA LYS A 53 1.70 7.01 -2.88
C LYS A 53 1.26 6.76 -4.32
N ARG A 54 1.63 7.64 -5.26
CA ARG A 54 1.26 7.50 -6.68
C ARG A 54 1.83 6.23 -7.31
N GLY A 55 3.10 5.90 -7.02
CA GLY A 55 3.70 4.66 -7.51
C GLY A 55 2.94 3.41 -7.04
N ARG A 56 2.55 3.38 -5.77
CA ARG A 56 1.73 2.29 -5.20
C ARG A 56 0.31 2.26 -5.77
N ASP A 57 -0.31 3.42 -5.98
CA ASP A 57 -1.64 3.53 -6.58
C ASP A 57 -1.64 2.98 -8.03
N LEU A 58 -0.50 3.05 -8.74
CA LEU A 58 -0.28 2.45 -10.07
C LEU A 58 0.15 0.97 -10.02
N GLY A 59 0.25 0.38 -8.83
CA GLY A 59 0.61 -1.02 -8.64
C GLY A 59 2.09 -1.33 -8.76
N PHE A 60 2.98 -0.33 -8.84
CA PHE A 60 4.42 -0.59 -8.75
C PHE A 60 4.78 -1.16 -7.38
N SER A 61 5.72 -2.11 -7.36
CA SER A 61 6.26 -2.64 -6.11
C SER A 61 7.05 -1.57 -5.35
N ILE A 62 7.23 -1.77 -4.04
CA ILE A 62 8.02 -0.83 -3.23
C ILE A 62 9.47 -0.71 -3.73
N ASP A 63 10.01 -1.79 -4.29
CA ASP A 63 11.35 -1.83 -4.87
C ASP A 63 11.40 -1.01 -6.17
N GLN A 64 10.43 -1.17 -7.07
CA GLN A 64 10.33 -0.38 -8.30
C GLN A 64 10.16 1.12 -7.99
N VAL A 65 9.30 1.47 -7.04
CA VAL A 65 9.11 2.86 -6.60
C VAL A 65 10.41 3.43 -6.02
N SER A 66 11.16 2.64 -5.25
CA SER A 66 12.45 3.06 -4.71
C SER A 66 13.50 3.26 -5.81
N GLN A 67 13.53 2.38 -6.81
CA GLN A 67 14.40 2.50 -7.97
C GLN A 67 14.08 3.76 -8.78
N LEU A 68 12.80 4.00 -9.08
CA LEU A 68 12.35 5.22 -9.76
C LEU A 68 12.73 6.48 -8.98
N MET A 69 12.59 6.47 -7.66
CA MET A 69 12.98 7.59 -6.80
C MET A 69 14.49 7.87 -6.86
N ASN A 70 15.33 6.84 -6.93
CA ASN A 70 16.78 7.03 -7.10
C ASN A 70 17.11 7.70 -8.44
N LEU A 71 16.42 7.30 -9.51
CA LEU A 71 16.62 7.89 -10.85
C LEU A 71 16.23 9.38 -10.90
N THR A 72 15.22 9.80 -10.15
CA THR A 72 14.83 11.23 -10.09
C THR A 72 15.91 12.15 -9.51
N ARG A 73 16.90 11.62 -8.80
CA ARG A 73 18.03 12.41 -8.27
C ARG A 73 19.12 12.67 -9.32
N SER A 74 19.12 11.91 -10.41
CA SER A 74 20.03 12.06 -11.55
C SER A 74 19.38 12.88 -12.67
N ALA A 75 19.20 14.19 -12.44
CA ALA A 75 18.48 15.09 -13.35
C ALA A 75 19.09 15.24 -14.78
N GLY A 76 20.26 14.65 -15.03
CA GLY A 76 20.93 14.64 -16.34
C GLY A 76 20.96 13.28 -17.05
N GLU A 77 20.37 12.23 -16.46
CA GLU A 77 20.36 10.89 -17.07
C GLU A 77 19.17 10.70 -18.03
N ASN A 78 19.37 9.82 -19.01
CA ASN A 78 18.35 9.45 -19.98
C ASN A 78 17.20 8.70 -19.27
N CYS A 79 15.95 9.03 -19.63
CA CYS A 79 14.76 8.37 -19.09
C CYS A 79 14.57 6.91 -19.52
N ALA A 80 15.46 6.34 -20.35
CA ALA A 80 15.40 4.97 -20.84
C ALA A 80 15.21 3.92 -19.72
N THR A 81 15.88 4.08 -18.58
CA THR A 81 15.71 3.16 -17.44
C THR A 81 14.31 3.27 -16.82
N VAL A 82 13.77 4.49 -16.72
CA VAL A 82 12.41 4.72 -16.22
C VAL A 82 11.38 4.10 -17.18
N ASP A 83 11.57 4.31 -18.47
CA ASP A 83 10.71 3.76 -19.53
C ASP A 83 10.71 2.23 -19.49
N ALA A 84 11.89 1.60 -19.39
CA ALA A 84 12.01 0.14 -19.27
C ALA A 84 11.24 -0.42 -18.06
N ILE A 85 11.33 0.22 -16.89
CA ILE A 85 10.59 -0.19 -15.69
C ILE A 85 9.08 -0.09 -15.93
N ALA A 86 8.62 1.01 -16.54
CA ALA A 86 7.21 1.23 -16.83
C ALA A 86 6.66 0.22 -17.85
N VAL A 87 7.39 -0.05 -18.93
CA VAL A 87 7.01 -1.03 -19.96
C VAL A 87 6.94 -2.44 -19.40
N GLN A 88 7.91 -2.84 -18.55
CA GLN A 88 7.89 -4.15 -17.89
C GLN A 88 6.69 -4.30 -16.96
N HIS A 89 6.37 -3.25 -16.20
CA HIS A 89 5.21 -3.26 -15.30
C HIS A 89 3.89 -3.31 -16.08
N LEU A 90 3.78 -2.54 -17.18
CA LEU A 90 2.63 -2.59 -18.07
C LEU A 90 2.40 -4.00 -18.61
N ALA A 91 3.46 -4.67 -19.09
CA ALA A 91 3.36 -6.05 -19.57
C ALA A 91 2.95 -7.06 -18.47
N ALA A 92 3.29 -6.80 -17.20
CA ALA A 92 2.81 -7.61 -16.08
C ALA A 92 1.32 -7.37 -15.79
N VAL A 93 0.87 -6.11 -15.86
CA VAL A 93 -0.54 -5.73 -15.72
C VAL A 93 -1.39 -6.36 -16.83
N ASP A 94 -0.95 -6.26 -18.09
CA ASP A 94 -1.68 -6.83 -19.23
C ASP A 94 -1.84 -8.35 -19.12
N ARG A 95 -0.79 -9.06 -18.68
CA ARG A 95 -0.88 -10.49 -18.38
C ARG A 95 -1.91 -10.78 -17.30
N LYS A 96 -1.88 -10.01 -16.21
CA LYS A 96 -2.85 -10.20 -15.12
C LYS A 96 -4.30 -9.93 -15.57
N ILE A 97 -4.50 -8.93 -16.43
CA ILE A 97 -5.81 -8.65 -17.04
C ILE A 97 -6.26 -9.83 -17.89
N ALA A 98 -5.38 -10.41 -18.71
CA ALA A 98 -5.70 -11.58 -19.51
C ALA A 98 -6.14 -12.76 -18.64
N ASP A 99 -5.37 -13.08 -17.59
CA ASP A 99 -5.68 -14.15 -16.65
C ASP A 99 -7.03 -13.93 -15.94
N LEU A 100 -7.25 -12.72 -15.41
CA LEU A 100 -8.50 -12.38 -14.73
C LEU A 100 -9.69 -12.36 -15.68
N THR A 101 -9.46 -12.00 -16.95
CA THR A 101 -10.51 -12.04 -17.97
C THR A 101 -10.89 -13.47 -18.33
N ALA A 102 -9.92 -14.38 -18.39
CA ALA A 102 -10.17 -15.81 -18.60
C ALA A 102 -10.97 -16.39 -17.43
N LEU A 103 -10.51 -16.17 -16.19
CA LEU A 103 -11.21 -16.61 -14.98
C LEU A 103 -12.64 -16.04 -14.91
N ARG A 104 -12.82 -14.77 -15.26
CA ARG A 104 -14.15 -14.15 -15.30
C ARG A 104 -15.07 -14.90 -16.27
N ARG A 105 -14.60 -15.29 -17.46
CA ARG A 105 -15.42 -16.02 -18.43
C ARG A 105 -15.85 -17.37 -17.88
N GLU A 106 -14.94 -18.10 -17.24
CA GLU A 106 -15.26 -19.39 -16.61
C GLU A 106 -16.32 -19.23 -15.52
N LEU A 107 -16.12 -18.26 -14.61
CA LEU A 107 -17.09 -17.97 -13.55
C LEU A 107 -18.44 -17.51 -14.09
N THR A 108 -18.45 -16.70 -15.15
CA THR A 108 -19.69 -16.30 -15.84
C THR A 108 -20.42 -17.52 -16.40
N GLY A 109 -19.72 -18.45 -17.06
CA GLY A 109 -20.32 -19.68 -17.57
C GLY A 109 -20.96 -20.53 -16.47
N LEU A 110 -20.31 -20.67 -15.31
CA LEU A 110 -20.87 -21.38 -14.16
C LEU A 110 -22.13 -20.69 -13.62
N VAL A 111 -22.09 -19.37 -13.48
CA VAL A 111 -23.24 -18.59 -13.00
C VAL A 111 -24.42 -18.69 -13.97
N ASP A 112 -24.17 -18.56 -15.27
CA ASP A 112 -25.19 -18.62 -16.32
C ASP A 112 -25.80 -20.03 -16.46
N SER A 113 -25.04 -21.08 -16.12
CA SER A 113 -25.55 -22.45 -16.13
C SER A 113 -26.56 -22.74 -15.02
N CYS A 114 -26.54 -21.98 -13.92
CA CYS A 114 -27.42 -22.22 -12.79
C CYS A 114 -28.80 -21.59 -13.01
N ALA A 115 -29.82 -22.43 -13.20
CA ALA A 115 -31.20 -21.98 -13.32
C ALA A 115 -31.82 -21.52 -11.97
N GLY A 116 -31.10 -21.69 -10.86
CA GLY A 116 -31.62 -21.50 -9.51
C GLY A 116 -32.54 -22.64 -9.06
N GLY A 117 -33.00 -22.59 -7.81
CA GLY A 117 -33.86 -23.63 -7.22
C GLY A 117 -33.30 -24.19 -5.92
N SER A 118 -33.21 -25.51 -5.82
CA SER A 118 -32.69 -26.19 -4.63
C SER A 118 -31.16 -26.36 -4.71
N ILE A 119 -30.51 -26.47 -3.55
CA ILE A 119 -29.07 -26.78 -3.47
C ILE A 119 -28.74 -28.12 -4.15
N GLY A 120 -29.68 -29.08 -4.15
CA GLY A 120 -29.50 -30.40 -4.77
C GLY A 120 -29.40 -30.36 -6.30
N ASP A 121 -29.95 -29.31 -6.93
CA ASP A 121 -29.95 -29.13 -8.39
C ASP A 121 -29.00 -28.00 -8.83
N CYS A 122 -28.14 -27.53 -7.92
CA CYS A 122 -27.26 -26.39 -8.20
C CYS A 122 -26.06 -26.80 -9.07
N ASP A 123 -26.09 -26.38 -10.33
CA ASP A 123 -25.02 -26.66 -11.30
C ASP A 123 -23.65 -26.11 -10.89
N ILE A 124 -23.61 -24.99 -10.16
CA ILE A 124 -22.36 -24.43 -9.62
C ILE A 124 -21.74 -25.39 -8.60
N LEU A 125 -22.54 -25.92 -7.67
CA LEU A 125 -22.05 -26.86 -6.66
C LEU A 125 -21.66 -28.19 -7.28
N ARG A 126 -22.38 -28.64 -8.31
CA ARG A 126 -22.03 -29.83 -9.08
C ARG A 126 -20.68 -29.68 -9.78
N ALA A 127 -20.42 -28.53 -10.41
CA ALA A 127 -19.16 -28.24 -11.09
C ALA A 127 -17.96 -28.02 -10.14
N LEU A 128 -18.21 -27.61 -8.89
CA LEU A 128 -17.17 -27.43 -7.86
C LEU A 128 -16.96 -28.65 -6.97
N SER A 129 -17.87 -29.63 -7.04
CA SER A 129 -17.72 -30.87 -6.29
C SER A 129 -16.58 -31.68 -6.90
N PRO A 130 -15.71 -32.30 -6.08
CA PRO A 130 -14.70 -33.20 -6.59
C PRO A 130 -15.42 -34.34 -7.32
N GLU A 131 -15.27 -34.36 -8.64
CA GLU A 131 -15.66 -35.49 -9.46
C GLU A 131 -14.80 -36.65 -8.95
N GLY A 132 -15.45 -37.78 -8.61
CA GLY A 132 -14.82 -38.89 -7.89
C GLY A 132 -13.37 -39.10 -8.30
N THR A 133 -12.46 -38.92 -7.33
CA THR A 133 -11.13 -39.49 -7.43
C THR A 133 -11.31 -41.00 -7.25
N GLU A 134 -11.69 -41.67 -8.33
CA GLU A 134 -11.49 -43.09 -8.53
C GLU A 134 -10.46 -43.21 -9.66
N GLU A 135 -9.17 -43.24 -9.28
CA GLU A 135 -8.21 -44.33 -9.56
C GLU A 135 -6.82 -43.99 -9.00
#